data_AF-A0A0P9RTH0-F1
#
_entry.id   AF-A0A0P9RTH0-F1
#
_cell.length_a   1.000
_cell.length_b   1.000
_cell.length_c   1.000
_cell.angle_alpha   90.00
_cell.angle_beta   90.00
_cell.angle_gamma   90.00
#
_symmetry.space_group_name_H-M   'P 1'
#
loop_
_entity.id
_entity.type
_entity.pdbx_description
1 polymer ?
#
loop_
_entity_poly.entity_id
_entity_poly.type
_entity_poly.pdbx_seq_one_letter_code
_entity_poly.pdbx_strand_id
1 'polypeptide(L)' 'MASSEDEATTKTVSVYIRAVRVEALNKAAIRVSYETNSPRQISPSELARYLIDNFLEMAVGQLIEDSKNRHLASR' A
#
# COMPACT_ATOMS: atom_id res chain seq x y z
N MET A 1 -5.08 36.43 -7.05
CA MET A 1 -4.92 35.78 -5.73
C MET A 1 -4.40 34.38 -5.99
N ALA A 2 -3.17 34.09 -5.57
CA ALA A 2 -2.67 32.71 -5.39
C ALA A 2 -3.38 32.10 -4.18
N SER A 3 -3.57 30.80 -3.97
CA SER A 3 -2.99 29.54 -4.46
C SER A 3 -3.94 28.46 -3.87
N SER A 4 -4.18 27.29 -4.41
CA SER A 4 -3.20 26.22 -4.60
C SER A 4 -3.98 25.13 -5.34
N GLU A 5 -3.74 24.97 -6.63
CA GLU A 5 -3.95 23.65 -7.23
C GLU A 5 -3.03 22.72 -6.43
N ASP A 6 -3.63 21.66 -5.88
CA ASP A 6 -3.00 20.64 -5.05
C ASP A 6 -1.68 20.21 -5.70
N GLU A 7 -0.57 20.82 -5.28
CA GLU A 7 0.76 20.42 -5.72
C GLU A 7 0.86 18.96 -5.30
N ALA A 8 0.85 18.05 -6.27
CA ALA A 8 1.12 16.63 -6.09
C ALA A 8 2.57 16.44 -5.61
N THR A 9 2.86 16.94 -4.42
CA THR A 9 4.14 16.84 -3.76
C THR A 9 4.20 15.43 -3.21
N THR A 10 4.92 14.58 -3.94
CA THR A 10 5.26 13.26 -3.43
C THR A 10 6.03 13.46 -2.13
N LYS A 11 5.42 13.07 -1.00
CA LYS A 11 6.06 13.13 0.32
C LYS A 11 6.75 11.81 0.59
N THR A 12 8.03 11.88 0.93
CA THR A 12 8.76 10.69 1.40
C THR A 12 8.43 10.49 2.87
N VAL A 13 7.87 9.32 3.22
CA VAL A 13 7.51 8.94 4.59
C VAL A 13 8.09 7.57 4.91
N SER A 14 8.52 7.38 6.16
CA SER A 14 8.98 6.09 6.66
C SER A 14 7.87 5.43 7.49
N VAL A 15 7.54 4.18 7.16
CA VAL A 15 6.50 3.40 7.86
C VAL A 15 7.13 2.20 8.53
N TYR A 16 6.79 1.96 9.79
CA TYR A 16 7.21 0.78 10.51
C TYR A 16 6.32 -0.41 10.16
N ILE A 17 6.90 -1.45 9.57
CA ILE A 17 6.23 -2.72 9.30
C ILE A 17 7.08 -3.89 9.80
N ARG A 18 6.44 -5.03 10.06
CA ARG A 18 7.14 -6.24 10.50
C ARG A 18 8.16 -6.66 9.43
N ALA A 19 9.36 -7.09 9.85
CA ALA A 19 10.43 -7.52 8.94
C ALA A 19 9.96 -8.56 7.91
N VAL A 20 9.14 -9.53 8.34
CA VAL A 20 8.58 -10.57 7.46
C VAL A 20 7.71 -9.98 6.33
N ARG A 21 7.06 -8.84 6.56
CA ARG A 21 6.27 -8.14 5.54
C ARG A 21 7.14 -7.35 4.57
N VAL A 22 8.29 -6.84 5.01
CA VAL A 22 9.30 -6.24 4.10
C VAL A 22 9.81 -7.29 3.12
N GLU A 23 10.15 -8.49 3.62
CA GLU A 23 10.61 -9.59 2.76
C GLU A 23 9.52 -10.04 1.77
N ALA A 24 8.26 -10.13 2.23
CA ALA A 24 7.14 -10.45 1.36
C ALA A 24 6.94 -9.39 0.25
N LEU A 25 7.08 -8.11 0.58
CA LEU A 25 7.00 -7.00 -0.38
C LEU A 25 8.11 -7.12 -1.44
N ASN A 26 9.35 -7.42 -1.02
CA ASN A 26 10.48 -7.63 -1.93
C ASN A 26 10.21 -8.80 -2.90
N LYS A 27 9.73 -9.94 -2.38
CA LYS A 27 9.38 -11.11 -3.20
C LYS A 27 8.23 -10.80 -4.17
N ALA A 28 7.23 -10.04 -3.73
CA ALA A 28 6.13 -9.62 -4.59
C ALA A 28 6.61 -8.72 -5.72
N ALA A 29 7.51 -7.77 -5.45
CA ALA A 29 8.10 -6.90 -6.46
C ALA A 29 8.89 -7.67 -7.53
N ILE A 30 9.69 -8.64 -7.09
CA ILE A 30 10.36 -9.61 -7.98
C ILE A 30 9.33 -10.36 -8.85
N ARG A 31 8.30 -10.93 -8.20
CA ARG A 31 7.27 -11.74 -8.87
C ARG A 31 6.51 -10.96 -9.93
N VAL A 32 6.05 -9.75 -9.63
CA VAL A 32 5.35 -8.88 -10.59
C VAL A 32 6.22 -8.65 -11.82
N SER A 33 7.51 -8.42 -11.64
CA SER A 33 8.44 -8.18 -12.73
C SER A 33 8.60 -9.40 -13.64
N TYR A 34 8.69 -10.60 -13.05
CA TYR A 34 8.72 -11.86 -13.79
C TYR A 34 7.41 -12.14 -14.54
N GLU A 35 6.26 -12.01 -13.87
CA GLU A 35 4.96 -12.35 -14.47
C GLU A 35 4.54 -11.38 -15.58
N THR A 36 4.99 -10.13 -15.52
CA THR A 36 4.69 -9.11 -16.54
C THR A 36 5.74 -9.04 -17.65
N ASN A 37 6.77 -9.89 -17.62
CA ASN A 37 7.95 -9.81 -18.49
C ASN A 37 8.53 -8.38 -18.58
N SER A 38 8.47 -7.64 -17.47
CA SER A 38 8.94 -6.26 -17.46
C SER A 38 10.46 -6.22 -17.59
N PRO A 39 11.02 -5.43 -18.52
CA PRO A 39 12.47 -5.27 -18.65
C PRO A 39 13.08 -4.49 -17.47
N ARG A 40 12.25 -3.84 -16.65
CA ARG A 40 12.65 -3.17 -15.41
C ARG A 40 11.94 -3.80 -14.24
N GLN A 41 12.73 -4.25 -13.27
CA GLN A 41 12.20 -4.74 -12.01
C GLN A 41 11.57 -3.58 -11.24
N ILE A 42 10.31 -3.73 -10.83
CA ILE A 42 9.67 -2.77 -9.93
C ILE A 42 10.37 -2.81 -8.58
N SER A 43 10.69 -1.65 -8.01
CA SER A 43 11.27 -1.59 -6.67
C SER A 43 10.19 -1.88 -5.61
N PRO A 44 10.60 -2.36 -4.41
CA PRO A 44 9.66 -2.55 -3.30
C PRO A 44 8.90 -1.28 -2.93
N SER A 45 9.55 -0.11 -3.00
CA SER A 45 8.92 1.19 -2.73
C SER A 45 7.87 1.56 -3.76
N GLU A 46 8.12 1.29 -5.05
CA GLU A 46 7.14 1.52 -6.11
C GLU A 46 5.94 0.59 -5.96
N LEU A 47 6.17 -0.68 -5.62
CA LEU A 47 5.08 -1.62 -5.33
C LEU A 47 4.27 -1.17 -4.10
N ALA A 48 4.93 -0.75 -3.02
CA ALA A 48 4.24 -0.24 -1.83
C ALA A 48 3.38 0.99 -2.16
N ARG A 49 3.93 1.94 -2.93
CA ARG A 49 3.18 3.11 -3.39
C ARG A 49 1.96 2.69 -4.21
N TYR A 50 2.14 1.79 -5.18
CA TYR A 50 1.03 1.30 -5.99
C TYR A 50 -0.08 0.68 -5.14
N LEU A 51 0.27 -0.15 -4.16
CA LEU A 51 -0.70 -0.76 -3.25
C LEU A 51 -1.46 0.29 -2.42
N ILE A 52 -0.77 1.31 -1.92
CA ILE A 52 -1.39 2.39 -1.13
C ILE A 52 -2.32 3.21 -2.03
N ASP A 53 -1.82 3.73 -3.15
CA ASP A 53 -2.56 4.65 -4.02
C ASP A 53 -3.84 4.00 -4.60
N ASN A 54 -3.83 2.69 -4.82
CA ASN A 54 -4.93 2.00 -5.50
C ASN A 54 -5.83 1.17 -4.57
N PHE A 55 -5.36 0.76 -3.38
CA PHE A 55 -6.11 -0.19 -2.53
C PHE A 55 -6.30 0.28 -1.08
N LEU A 56 -5.77 1.45 -0.68
CA LEU A 56 -5.90 1.93 0.71
C LEU A 56 -7.36 2.03 1.16
N GLU A 57 -8.23 2.65 0.37
CA GLU A 57 -9.65 2.84 0.73
C GLU A 57 -10.38 1.51 0.92
N MET A 58 -10.08 0.52 0.07
CA MET A 58 -10.64 -0.83 0.20
C MET A 58 -10.18 -1.51 1.49
N ALA A 59 -8.89 -1.42 1.81
CA ALA A 59 -8.33 -1.99 3.03
C ALA A 59 -8.89 -1.30 4.29
N VAL A 60 -9.09 0.02 4.25
CA VAL A 60 -9.73 0.78 5.33
C VAL A 60 -11.18 0.35 5.52
N GLY A 61 -11.93 0.20 4.43
CA GLY A 61 -13.31 -0.29 4.48
C GLY A 61 -13.44 -1.65 5.16
N GLN A 62 -12.60 -2.61 4.75
CA GLN A 62 -12.56 -3.94 5.39
C GLN A 62 -12.20 -3.86 6.88
N LEU A 63 -11.22 -3.03 7.25
CA LEU A 63 -10.83 -2.85 8.64
C LEU A 63 -11.99 -2.31 9.50
N ILE A 64 -12.76 -1.35 8.97
CA ILE A 64 -13.94 -0.80 9.63
C ILE A 64 -14.99 -1.90 9.81
N GLU A 65 -15.27 -2.68 8.77
CA GLU A 65 -16.25 -3.77 8.83
C GLU A 65 -15.87 -4.84 9.86
N ASP A 66 -14.62 -5.31 9.83
CA ASP A 66 -14.09 -6.29 10.78
C ASP A 66 -14.15 -5.79 12.23
N SER A 67 -13.97 -4.48 12.43
CA SER A 67 -14.08 -3.86 13.76
C SER A 67 -15.52 -3.87 14.29
N LYS A 68 -16.50 -3.58 13.43
CA LYS A 68 -17.92 -3.62 13.77
C LYS A 68 -18.36 -5.04 14.10
N ASN A 69 -17.93 -6.02 13.30
CA ASN A 69 -18.25 -7.43 13.52
C ASN A 69 -17.66 -7.96 14.85
N ARG A 70 -16.43 -7.54 15.21
CA ARG A 70 -15.83 -7.87 16.51
C ARG A 70 -16.57 -7.28 17.71
N HIS A 71 -17.15 -6.08 17.58
CA HIS A 71 -17.98 -5.50 18.63
C HIS A 71 -19.37 -6.12 18.75
N LEU A 72 -19.90 -6.71 17.67
CA LEU A 72 -21.16 -7.44 17.72
C LEU A 72 -20.99 -8.86 18.27
N ALA A 73 -19.85 -9.51 18.03
CA ALA A 73 -19.56 -10.86 18.53
C ALA A 73 -19.18 -10.91 20.02
N SER A 74 -18.94 -9.77 20.68
CA SER A 74 -18.61 -9.67 22.11
C SER A 74 -19.78 -9.26 23.01
N ARG A 75 -20.99 -9.19 22.44
CA ARG A 75 -22.26 -9.01 23.15
C ARG A 75 -23.07 -10.30 23.13
#